data_AF-A0A747Y4U6-F1
#
_entry.id   AF-A0A747Y4U6-F1
#
_cell.length_a   1.000
_cell.length_b   1.000
_cell.length_c   1.000
_cell.angle_alpha   90.00
_cell.angle_beta   90.00
_cell.angle_gamma   90.00
#
_symmetry.space_group_name_H-M   'P 1'
#
loop_
_entity.id
_entity.type
_entity.pdbx_description
1 polymer ?
#
loop_
_entity_poly.entity_id
_entity_poly.type
_entity_poly.pdbx_seq_one_letter_code
_entity_poly.pdbx_strand_id
1 'polypeptide(L)'
;MSVPNQTPYIIYNANGLTTVFPFEFYIINANDIQVTINGTLVSSGYSVSGAGNVGGGDVIFITPPANGSVVMLERVVPTYRLTDYQDNGDLLADTVNKDFDRLWMAIQRSSIYLGLALRRPLFGGPFNAEGYRIEKLADPVNEQDAATKKYVETVSLARTLRVPESTVQPTPPVSARANHLLAFNSEGNPIAVLPASGSASEVLIDLASSEDGKGDALVAVKQPFTGAAARTQHDKNKDVINVKDFGARGDGSDHPLGEVFPSLASAQAVYPFVASLSQTQDYAAIQAAINAAKTINAAVFIPSGQYVVNSTILADYAISMYGEGGQGLRDVSAENHSPSPVRGTVIISKVVSGRTLSISPAKYCFGLTLRDFAIWGVEGQCDVGLHIANVGWMGIVSGVNIQHFPNQGLDIGYIQDT
;
A
#
# COMPACT_ATOMS: atom_id res chain seq x y z
N MET A 1 -38.65 12.93 -57.03
CA MET A 1 -39.59 12.15 -56.18
C MET A 1 -38.93 12.09 -54.81
N SER A 2 -39.66 12.27 -53.71
CA SER A 2 -39.07 12.27 -52.36
C SER A 2 -38.70 10.86 -51.90
N VAL A 3 -37.60 10.70 -51.15
CA VAL A 3 -37.22 9.41 -50.53
C VAL A 3 -38.28 8.97 -49.51
N PRO A 4 -38.90 7.78 -49.68
CA PRO A 4 -39.79 7.22 -48.68
C PRO A 4 -39.02 6.74 -47.44
N ASN A 5 -39.71 6.60 -46.30
CA ASN A 5 -39.13 5.96 -45.12
C ASN A 5 -38.96 4.46 -45.39
N GLN A 6 -37.72 4.00 -45.50
CA GLN A 6 -37.36 2.62 -45.79
C GLN A 6 -36.30 2.15 -44.81
N THR A 7 -36.18 0.83 -44.62
CA THR A 7 -35.04 0.21 -43.94
C THR A 7 -33.91 0.03 -44.97
N PRO A 8 -32.85 0.86 -44.99
CA PRO A 8 -31.77 0.81 -45.97
C PRO A 8 -30.82 -0.39 -45.86
N TYR A 9 -31.28 -1.53 -45.35
CA TYR A 9 -30.50 -2.75 -45.36
C TYR A 9 -31.40 -3.99 -45.41
N ILE A 10 -30.85 -5.09 -45.89
CA ILE A 10 -31.47 -6.41 -45.85
C ILE A 10 -30.39 -7.48 -45.62
N ILE A 11 -30.75 -8.52 -44.89
CA ILE A 11 -29.86 -9.62 -44.52
C ILE A 11 -30.43 -10.93 -45.05
N TYR A 12 -29.58 -11.71 -45.71
CA TYR A 12 -29.89 -13.02 -46.26
C TYR A 12 -28.98 -14.09 -45.69
N ASN A 13 -29.52 -15.30 -45.52
CA ASN A 13 -28.72 -16.50 -45.31
C ASN A 13 -28.55 -17.20 -46.66
N ALA A 14 -27.32 -17.29 -47.14
CA ALA A 14 -27.04 -17.91 -48.42
C ALA A 14 -27.11 -19.44 -48.34
N ASN A 15 -27.63 -20.07 -49.39
CA ASN A 15 -27.78 -21.53 -49.50
C ASN A 15 -26.66 -22.19 -50.35
N GLY A 16 -25.68 -21.43 -50.82
CA GLY A 16 -24.63 -21.92 -51.73
C GLY A 16 -25.03 -22.05 -53.20
N LEU A 17 -26.27 -21.67 -53.57
CA LEU A 17 -26.81 -21.84 -54.93
C LEU A 17 -27.38 -20.53 -55.52
N THR A 18 -28.06 -19.72 -54.71
CA THR A 18 -28.69 -18.47 -55.14
C THR A 18 -27.63 -17.41 -55.47
N THR A 19 -27.74 -16.78 -56.64
CA THR A 19 -26.87 -15.67 -57.06
C THR A 19 -27.56 -14.31 -57.04
N VAL A 20 -28.90 -14.27 -57.05
CA VAL A 20 -29.68 -13.03 -57.10
C VAL A 20 -30.26 -12.74 -55.72
N PHE A 21 -29.90 -11.59 -55.16
CA PHE A 21 -30.35 -11.11 -53.85
C PHE A 21 -31.03 -9.76 -54.03
N PRO A 22 -32.38 -9.69 -53.95
CA PRO A 22 -33.09 -8.44 -54.14
C PRO A 22 -32.87 -7.49 -52.95
N PHE A 23 -33.09 -6.21 -53.17
CA PHE A 23 -33.20 -5.20 -52.11
C PHE A 23 -34.42 -4.33 -52.37
N GLU A 24 -35.10 -3.90 -51.32
CA GLU A 24 -36.40 -3.20 -51.39
C GLU A 24 -36.30 -1.71 -51.01
N PHE A 25 -35.10 -1.14 -51.13
CA PHE A 25 -34.82 0.26 -50.78
C PHE A 25 -34.24 1.04 -51.96
N TYR A 26 -34.56 2.33 -52.03
CA TYR A 26 -34.12 3.22 -53.10
C TYR A 26 -32.62 3.52 -53.01
N ILE A 27 -31.86 3.28 -54.10
CA ILE A 27 -30.47 3.75 -54.28
C ILE A 27 -30.40 4.71 -55.48
N ILE A 28 -29.59 5.77 -55.37
CA ILE A 28 -29.47 6.78 -56.44
C ILE A 28 -28.54 6.26 -57.54
N ASN A 29 -27.42 5.65 -57.15
CA ASN A 29 -26.43 5.05 -58.05
C ASN A 29 -26.11 3.63 -57.60
N ALA A 30 -25.62 2.80 -58.52
CA ALA A 30 -25.17 1.44 -58.22
C ALA A 30 -24.05 1.38 -57.15
N ASN A 31 -23.28 2.48 -56.99
CA ASN A 31 -22.23 2.58 -55.97
C ASN A 31 -22.75 2.97 -54.58
N ASP A 32 -24.04 3.35 -54.46
CA ASP A 32 -24.63 3.72 -53.18
C ASP A 32 -25.11 2.48 -52.38
N ILE A 33 -24.62 1.28 -52.72
CA ILE A 33 -24.88 0.03 -52.01
C ILE A 33 -23.58 -0.66 -51.62
N GLN A 34 -23.53 -1.12 -50.38
CA GLN A 34 -22.45 -1.89 -49.81
C GLN A 34 -22.90 -3.34 -49.64
N VAL A 35 -22.05 -4.27 -50.08
CA VAL A 35 -22.29 -5.71 -49.95
C VAL A 35 -21.27 -6.27 -48.97
N THR A 36 -21.74 -6.98 -47.95
CA THR A 36 -20.86 -7.68 -46.99
C THR A 36 -21.25 -9.14 -46.87
N ILE A 37 -20.25 -10.00 -46.69
CA ILE A 37 -20.43 -11.43 -46.41
C ILE A 37 -19.78 -11.72 -45.06
N ASN A 38 -20.55 -12.24 -44.11
CA ASN A 38 -20.12 -12.48 -42.71
C ASN A 38 -19.48 -11.23 -42.07
N GLY A 39 -20.02 -10.05 -42.35
CA GLY A 39 -19.51 -8.76 -41.85
C GLY A 39 -18.25 -8.23 -42.55
N THR A 40 -17.70 -8.95 -43.54
CA THR A 40 -16.55 -8.49 -44.34
C THR A 40 -17.03 -7.83 -45.63
N LEU A 41 -16.50 -6.65 -45.96
CA LEU A 41 -16.83 -5.92 -47.18
C LEU A 41 -16.38 -6.70 -48.43
N VAL A 42 -17.28 -6.81 -49.41
CA VAL A 42 -17.03 -7.36 -50.74
C VAL A 42 -17.10 -6.22 -51.74
N SER A 43 -16.04 -6.01 -52.52
CA SER A 43 -15.93 -4.89 -53.48
C SER A 43 -16.01 -5.31 -54.96
N SER A 44 -16.07 -6.61 -55.24
CA SER A 44 -16.15 -7.17 -56.59
C SER A 44 -16.84 -8.54 -56.58
N GLY A 45 -17.07 -9.13 -57.76
CA GLY A 45 -17.73 -10.44 -57.86
C GLY A 45 -19.27 -10.39 -57.84
N TYR A 46 -19.84 -9.18 -57.92
CA TYR A 46 -21.28 -8.95 -58.10
C TYR A 46 -21.53 -7.76 -59.03
N SER A 47 -22.76 -7.65 -59.48
CA SER A 47 -23.30 -6.48 -60.19
C SER A 47 -24.57 -6.00 -59.50
N VAL A 48 -24.92 -4.72 -59.70
CA VAL A 48 -26.09 -4.08 -59.07
C VAL A 48 -27.02 -3.60 -60.18
N SER A 49 -28.29 -3.99 -60.09
CA SER A 49 -29.37 -3.52 -60.96
C SER A 49 -30.37 -2.66 -60.17
N GLY A 50 -31.24 -1.93 -60.86
CA GLY A 50 -32.33 -1.18 -60.22
C GLY A 50 -31.93 0.14 -59.54
N ALA A 51 -30.75 0.70 -59.84
CA ALA A 51 -30.44 2.07 -59.43
C ALA A 51 -31.44 3.07 -60.05
N GLY A 52 -31.92 4.02 -59.26
CA GLY A 52 -33.00 4.93 -59.68
C GLY A 52 -34.42 4.40 -59.39
N ASN A 53 -34.59 3.11 -59.12
CA ASN A 53 -35.91 2.53 -58.80
C ASN A 53 -36.21 2.63 -57.31
N VAL A 54 -37.35 3.25 -56.97
CA VAL A 54 -37.74 3.47 -55.57
C VAL A 54 -38.09 2.16 -54.84
N GLY A 55 -38.59 1.16 -55.58
CA GLY A 55 -38.87 -0.18 -55.08
C GLY A 55 -37.62 -1.07 -54.90
N GLY A 56 -36.44 -0.55 -55.25
CA GLY A 56 -35.17 -1.27 -55.16
C GLY A 56 -34.81 -2.05 -56.44
N GLY A 57 -33.97 -3.07 -56.29
CA GLY A 57 -33.32 -3.77 -57.38
C GLY A 57 -32.63 -5.05 -56.91
N ASP A 58 -31.66 -5.55 -57.68
CA ASP A 58 -30.96 -6.79 -57.38
C ASP A 58 -29.46 -6.60 -57.22
N VAL A 59 -28.87 -7.33 -56.28
CA VAL A 59 -27.45 -7.65 -56.26
C VAL A 59 -27.26 -9.05 -56.83
N ILE A 60 -26.51 -9.15 -57.93
CA ILE A 60 -26.32 -10.40 -58.68
C ILE A 60 -24.86 -10.81 -58.57
N PHE A 61 -24.58 -11.87 -57.81
CA PHE A 61 -23.24 -12.44 -57.67
C PHE A 61 -22.85 -13.28 -58.89
N ILE A 62 -21.58 -13.19 -59.29
CA ILE A 62 -20.98 -14.04 -60.33
C ILE A 62 -20.82 -15.48 -59.83
N THR A 63 -20.56 -15.65 -58.53
CA THR A 63 -20.46 -16.94 -57.86
C THR A 63 -21.38 -16.93 -56.64
N PRO A 64 -22.25 -17.93 -56.45
CA PRO A 64 -23.14 -17.99 -55.29
C PRO A 64 -22.36 -17.87 -53.97
N PRO A 65 -22.78 -17.00 -53.05
CA PRO A 65 -22.20 -16.97 -51.71
C PRO A 65 -22.32 -18.34 -51.03
N ALA A 66 -21.28 -18.77 -50.33
CA ALA A 66 -21.20 -20.10 -49.74
C ALA A 66 -22.37 -20.39 -48.79
N ASN A 67 -22.80 -21.65 -48.71
CA ASN A 67 -23.88 -22.08 -47.83
C ASN A 67 -23.61 -21.71 -46.36
N GLY A 68 -24.58 -21.09 -45.70
CA GLY A 68 -24.47 -20.64 -44.31
C GLY A 68 -23.79 -19.28 -44.12
N SER A 69 -23.31 -18.64 -45.20
CA SER A 69 -22.81 -17.27 -45.12
C SER A 69 -23.94 -16.25 -45.01
N VAL A 70 -23.71 -15.19 -44.25
CA VAL A 70 -24.67 -14.08 -44.07
C VAL A 70 -24.32 -12.99 -45.07
N VAL A 71 -25.20 -12.74 -46.04
CA VAL A 71 -25.07 -11.66 -47.03
C VAL A 71 -25.88 -10.47 -46.52
N MET A 72 -25.23 -9.33 -46.31
CA MET A 72 -25.91 -8.08 -45.97
C MET A 72 -25.72 -7.07 -47.10
N LEU A 73 -26.83 -6.53 -47.57
CA LEU A 73 -26.89 -5.44 -48.53
C LEU A 73 -27.34 -4.19 -47.79
N GLU A 74 -26.57 -3.11 -47.87
CA GLU A 74 -26.84 -1.86 -47.15
C GLU A 74 -26.70 -0.67 -48.09
N ARG A 75 -27.63 0.28 -48.06
CA ARG A 75 -27.46 1.56 -48.74
C ARG A 75 -26.45 2.43 -48.01
N VAL A 76 -25.39 2.80 -48.71
CA VAL A 76 -24.31 3.65 -48.20
C VAL A 76 -24.15 4.83 -49.15
N VAL A 77 -24.71 5.97 -48.76
CA VAL A 77 -24.49 7.24 -49.46
C VAL A 77 -23.36 8.03 -48.81
N PRO A 78 -22.59 8.82 -49.58
CA PRO A 78 -21.62 9.76 -49.02
C PRO A 78 -22.26 10.75 -48.06
N THR A 79 -21.59 11.00 -46.93
CA THR A 79 -22.03 11.98 -45.91
C THR A 79 -21.49 13.38 -46.18
N TYR A 80 -21.12 13.67 -47.43
CA TYR A 80 -20.69 14.96 -47.92
C TYR A 80 -21.37 15.23 -49.25
N ARG A 81 -21.46 16.51 -49.60
CA ARG A 81 -22.12 16.95 -50.82
C ARG A 81 -21.27 16.60 -52.05
N LEU A 82 -21.87 15.92 -53.02
CA LEU A 82 -21.23 15.57 -54.29
C LEU A 82 -21.50 16.59 -55.40
N THR A 83 -22.59 17.34 -55.26
CA THR A 83 -23.06 18.25 -56.28
C THR A 83 -22.64 19.68 -55.96
N ASP A 84 -21.85 20.27 -56.85
CA ASP A 84 -21.47 21.67 -56.78
C ASP A 84 -22.38 22.51 -57.70
N TYR A 85 -23.20 23.39 -57.12
CA TYR A 85 -24.09 24.24 -57.90
C TYR A 85 -23.29 25.39 -58.51
N GLN A 86 -23.35 25.51 -59.82
CA GLN A 86 -22.66 26.56 -60.55
C GLN A 86 -23.42 27.88 -60.44
N ASP A 87 -22.70 28.98 -60.25
CA ASP A 87 -23.28 30.32 -60.31
C ASP A 87 -23.74 30.63 -61.75
N ASN A 88 -24.95 31.18 -61.90
CA ASN A 88 -25.63 31.40 -63.19
C ASN A 88 -25.87 30.14 -64.07
N GLY A 89 -25.82 28.93 -63.49
CA GLY A 89 -26.22 27.69 -64.16
C GLY A 89 -27.69 27.35 -63.97
N ASP A 90 -28.21 26.44 -64.81
CA ASP A 90 -29.60 25.95 -64.68
C ASP A 90 -29.80 25.18 -63.37
N LEU A 91 -30.84 25.56 -62.61
CA LEU A 91 -31.25 24.83 -61.41
C LEU A 91 -32.13 23.64 -61.77
N LEU A 92 -31.50 22.54 -62.18
CA LEU A 92 -32.21 21.32 -62.56
C LEU A 92 -32.86 20.66 -61.33
N ALA A 93 -34.18 20.48 -61.38
CA ALA A 93 -34.94 19.85 -60.29
C ALA A 93 -34.44 18.43 -59.96
N ASP A 94 -33.97 17.65 -60.94
CA ASP A 94 -33.40 16.31 -60.71
C ASP A 94 -32.10 16.38 -59.90
N THR A 95 -31.22 17.32 -60.24
CA THR A 95 -29.95 17.56 -59.53
C THR A 95 -30.18 17.98 -58.08
N VAL A 96 -31.14 18.88 -57.84
CA VAL A 96 -31.48 19.33 -56.47
C VAL A 96 -32.15 18.21 -55.67
N ASN A 97 -33.11 17.49 -56.27
CA ASN A 97 -33.80 16.39 -55.59
C ASN A 97 -32.81 15.28 -55.18
N LYS A 98 -31.91 14.86 -56.07
CA LYS A 98 -30.90 13.84 -55.74
C LYS A 98 -29.97 14.29 -54.60
N ASP A 99 -29.65 15.58 -54.52
CA ASP A 99 -28.82 16.12 -53.43
C ASP A 99 -29.56 16.11 -52.08
N PHE A 100 -30.84 16.50 -52.05
CA PHE A 100 -31.68 16.40 -50.85
C PHE A 100 -32.00 14.95 -50.46
N ASP A 101 -32.25 14.09 -51.43
CA ASP A 101 -32.50 12.67 -51.21
C ASP A 101 -31.32 12.00 -50.49
N ARG A 102 -30.07 12.34 -50.88
CA ARG A 102 -28.87 11.84 -50.19
C ARG A 102 -28.83 12.20 -48.72
N LEU A 103 -29.24 13.43 -48.35
CA LEU A 103 -29.29 13.85 -46.95
C LEU A 103 -30.27 12.98 -46.15
N TRP A 104 -31.47 12.77 -46.67
CA TRP A 104 -32.46 11.90 -46.04
C TRP A 104 -31.99 10.45 -45.93
N MET A 105 -31.35 9.93 -46.97
CA MET A 105 -30.77 8.58 -46.97
C MET A 105 -29.67 8.42 -45.92
N ALA A 106 -28.78 9.43 -45.78
CA ALA A 106 -27.73 9.44 -44.77
C ALA A 106 -28.31 9.48 -43.35
N ILE A 107 -29.38 10.26 -43.12
CA ILE A 107 -30.09 10.35 -41.83
C ILE A 107 -30.77 9.02 -41.47
N GLN A 108 -31.47 8.38 -42.42
CA GLN A 108 -32.10 7.07 -42.21
C GLN A 108 -31.05 6.02 -41.81
N ARG A 109 -29.90 6.01 -42.50
CA ARG A 109 -28.77 5.13 -42.18
C ARG A 109 -28.27 5.38 -40.75
N SER A 110 -27.97 6.63 -40.40
CA SER A 110 -27.50 6.99 -39.05
C SER A 110 -28.46 6.55 -37.94
N SER A 111 -29.78 6.69 -38.18
CA SER A 111 -30.82 6.30 -37.22
C SER A 111 -30.80 4.80 -36.89
N ILE A 112 -30.48 3.94 -37.87
CA ILE A 112 -30.32 2.49 -37.68
C ILE A 112 -29.09 2.16 -36.85
N TYR A 113 -27.93 2.72 -37.19
CA TYR A 113 -26.70 2.47 -36.43
C TYR A 113 -26.82 2.90 -34.98
N LEU A 114 -27.44 4.06 -34.76
CA LEU A 114 -27.76 4.49 -33.42
C LEU A 114 -28.60 3.39 -32.74
N GLY A 115 -29.54 2.73 -33.44
CA GLY A 115 -30.45 1.70 -32.92
C GLY A 115 -29.76 0.42 -32.47
N LEU A 116 -28.53 0.20 -32.95
CA LEU A 116 -27.67 -0.92 -32.58
C LEU A 116 -26.68 -0.54 -31.46
N ALA A 117 -26.59 0.74 -31.08
CA ALA A 117 -25.73 1.21 -30.02
C ALA A 117 -26.35 1.00 -28.63
N LEU A 118 -25.50 0.91 -27.61
CA LEU A 118 -25.96 0.97 -26.23
C LEU A 118 -26.49 2.37 -25.94
N ARG A 119 -27.77 2.47 -25.55
CA ARG A 119 -28.47 3.75 -25.38
C ARG A 119 -29.07 3.89 -24.00
N ARG A 120 -29.38 5.14 -23.65
CA ARG A 120 -30.20 5.53 -22.51
C ARG A 120 -31.59 5.97 -22.97
N PRO A 121 -32.66 5.77 -22.19
CA PRO A 121 -33.97 6.33 -22.50
C PRO A 121 -33.96 7.87 -22.55
N LEU A 122 -34.81 8.45 -23.40
CA LEU A 122 -34.85 9.90 -23.65
C LEU A 122 -35.17 10.71 -22.39
N PHE A 123 -36.01 10.17 -21.52
CA PHE A 123 -36.45 10.82 -20.28
C PHE A 123 -35.58 10.47 -19.06
N GLY A 124 -34.38 9.90 -19.27
CA GLY A 124 -33.43 9.51 -18.22
C GLY A 124 -33.42 8.00 -17.93
N GLY A 125 -32.45 7.54 -17.11
CA GLY A 125 -32.28 6.13 -16.74
C GLY A 125 -30.86 5.60 -16.94
N PRO A 126 -30.59 4.32 -16.67
CA PRO A 126 -29.32 3.69 -17.02
C PRO A 126 -29.23 3.41 -18.52
N PHE A 127 -28.04 3.04 -18.99
CA PHE A 127 -27.89 2.41 -20.29
C PHE A 127 -28.57 1.03 -20.28
N ASN A 128 -29.31 0.70 -21.34
CA ASN A 128 -30.00 -0.58 -21.48
C ASN A 128 -29.49 -1.32 -22.72
N ALA A 129 -29.08 -2.58 -22.53
CA ALA A 129 -28.69 -3.47 -23.61
C ALA A 129 -29.87 -4.25 -24.21
N GLU A 130 -31.11 -4.01 -23.76
CA GLU A 130 -32.35 -4.64 -24.25
C GLU A 130 -32.28 -6.19 -24.28
N GLY A 131 -31.57 -6.77 -23.30
CA GLY A 131 -31.36 -8.22 -23.17
C GLY A 131 -30.23 -8.79 -24.04
N TYR A 132 -29.56 -7.99 -24.87
CA TYR A 132 -28.41 -8.44 -25.66
C TYR A 132 -27.14 -8.60 -24.81
N ARG A 133 -26.30 -9.57 -25.19
CA ARG A 133 -25.01 -9.85 -24.53
C ARG A 133 -24.00 -8.74 -24.84
N ILE A 134 -23.35 -8.21 -23.80
CA ILE A 134 -22.17 -7.36 -23.91
C ILE A 134 -20.92 -8.24 -23.75
N GLU A 135 -20.00 -8.18 -24.71
CA GLU A 135 -18.74 -8.92 -24.66
C GLU A 135 -17.54 -8.03 -24.95
N LYS A 136 -16.33 -8.53 -24.62
CA LYS A 136 -15.04 -7.83 -24.82
C LYS A 136 -14.90 -6.49 -24.08
N LEU A 137 -15.50 -6.40 -22.89
CA LEU A 137 -15.15 -5.34 -21.94
C LEU A 137 -13.69 -5.52 -21.47
N ALA A 138 -13.00 -4.42 -21.23
CA ALA A 138 -11.72 -4.43 -20.54
C ALA A 138 -11.91 -4.83 -19.07
N ASP A 139 -10.82 -5.15 -18.38
CA ASP A 139 -10.85 -5.36 -16.94
C ASP A 139 -11.13 -4.03 -16.22
N PRO A 140 -11.94 -4.02 -15.15
CA PRO A 140 -12.28 -2.82 -14.40
C PRO A 140 -11.05 -2.22 -13.69
N VAL A 141 -10.99 -0.89 -13.64
CA VAL A 141 -9.91 -0.11 -13.00
C VAL A 141 -10.43 0.68 -11.80
N ASN A 142 -11.59 1.30 -11.93
CA ASN A 142 -12.23 2.08 -10.87
C ASN A 142 -13.39 1.32 -10.22
N GLU A 143 -13.83 1.79 -9.05
CA GLU A 143 -14.87 1.13 -8.24
C GLU A 143 -16.23 1.01 -8.95
N GLN A 144 -16.54 1.87 -9.92
CA GLN A 144 -17.82 1.86 -10.65
C GLN A 144 -17.75 1.18 -12.03
N ASP A 145 -16.61 0.62 -12.41
CA ASP A 145 -16.45 -0.04 -13.70
C ASP A 145 -17.21 -1.37 -13.74
N ALA A 146 -17.73 -1.73 -14.91
CA ALA A 146 -18.33 -3.04 -15.14
C ALA A 146 -17.26 -4.15 -15.14
N ALA A 147 -17.52 -5.26 -14.45
CA ALA A 147 -16.60 -6.40 -14.40
C ALA A 147 -17.02 -7.50 -15.40
N THR A 148 -16.04 -8.08 -16.10
CA THR A 148 -16.29 -9.28 -16.91
C THR A 148 -16.52 -10.50 -16.02
N LYS A 149 -17.26 -11.51 -16.52
CA LYS A 149 -17.42 -12.80 -15.83
C LYS A 149 -16.07 -13.40 -15.43
N LYS A 150 -15.10 -13.37 -16.36
CA LYS A 150 -13.72 -13.83 -16.12
C LYS A 150 -13.11 -13.13 -14.91
N TYR A 151 -13.15 -11.79 -14.87
CA TYR A 151 -12.59 -11.00 -13.77
C TYR A 151 -13.21 -11.37 -12.41
N VAL A 152 -14.54 -11.51 -12.35
CA VAL A 152 -15.25 -11.88 -11.11
C VAL A 152 -14.85 -13.28 -10.63
N GLU A 153 -14.79 -14.26 -11.54
CA GLU A 153 -14.45 -15.64 -11.18
C GLU A 153 -12.98 -15.81 -10.77
N THR A 154 -12.05 -15.06 -11.36
CA THR A 154 -10.61 -15.20 -11.09
C THR A 154 -10.13 -14.38 -9.90
N VAL A 155 -10.61 -13.14 -9.74
CA VAL A 155 -10.10 -12.22 -8.71
C VAL A 155 -10.93 -12.33 -7.43
N SER A 156 -12.26 -12.42 -7.55
CA SER A 156 -13.17 -12.31 -6.40
C SER A 156 -13.53 -13.66 -5.78
N LEU A 157 -13.74 -14.71 -6.58
CA LEU A 157 -14.30 -15.99 -6.11
C LEU A 157 -13.26 -17.13 -5.95
N ALA A 158 -12.00 -16.89 -6.30
CA ALA A 158 -10.95 -17.90 -6.21
C ALA A 158 -10.28 -18.00 -4.83
N ARG A 159 -10.45 -16.98 -3.98
CA ARG A 159 -9.79 -16.87 -2.66
C ARG A 159 -10.78 -16.83 -1.49
N THR A 160 -12.04 -17.20 -1.72
CA THR A 160 -13.10 -17.15 -0.72
C THR A 160 -13.46 -18.55 -0.21
N LEU A 161 -13.83 -18.65 1.06
CA LEU A 161 -14.48 -19.85 1.59
C LEU A 161 -15.86 -19.95 0.95
N ARG A 162 -16.13 -21.03 0.22
CA ARG A 162 -17.41 -21.24 -0.45
C ARG A 162 -18.37 -21.97 0.47
N VAL A 163 -19.61 -21.50 0.48
CA VAL A 163 -20.72 -22.08 1.23
C VAL A 163 -21.85 -22.42 0.26
N PRO A 164 -22.60 -23.50 0.49
CA PRO A 164 -23.71 -23.89 -0.39
C PRO A 164 -24.92 -22.96 -0.26
N GLU A 165 -25.04 -22.21 0.84
CA GLU A 165 -26.10 -21.24 1.08
C GLU A 165 -25.94 -19.98 0.23
N SER A 166 -27.05 -19.26 -0.02
CA SER A 166 -27.04 -18.01 -0.78
C SER A 166 -26.26 -16.89 -0.09
N THR A 167 -26.22 -16.90 1.25
CA THR A 167 -25.47 -15.96 2.09
C THR A 167 -25.07 -16.63 3.38
N VAL A 168 -23.94 -16.19 3.96
CA VAL A 168 -23.52 -16.50 5.33
C VAL A 168 -23.28 -15.23 6.10
N GLN A 169 -23.41 -15.30 7.43
CA GLN A 169 -23.05 -14.17 8.28
C GLN A 169 -21.57 -13.82 8.11
N PRO A 170 -21.19 -12.53 8.24
CA PRO A 170 -19.80 -12.13 8.22
C PRO A 170 -18.99 -12.85 9.31
N THR A 171 -17.72 -13.15 9.03
CA THR A 171 -16.79 -13.59 10.07
C THR A 171 -16.68 -12.52 11.17
N PRO A 172 -16.42 -12.89 12.43
CA PRO A 172 -16.27 -11.94 13.53
C PRO A 172 -15.24 -10.82 13.23
N PRO A 173 -15.40 -9.61 13.80
CA PRO A 173 -14.47 -8.49 13.59
C PRO A 173 -13.04 -8.83 14.06
N VAL A 174 -12.04 -8.07 13.60
CA VAL A 174 -10.61 -8.33 13.90
C VAL A 174 -10.36 -8.48 15.40
N SER A 175 -10.93 -7.58 16.20
CA SER A 175 -10.81 -7.60 17.66
C SER A 175 -11.34 -8.87 18.33
N ALA A 176 -12.30 -9.55 17.69
CA ALA A 176 -12.91 -10.77 18.22
C ALA A 176 -12.25 -12.05 17.68
N ARG A 177 -11.52 -11.99 16.56
CA ARG A 177 -10.89 -13.17 15.93
C ARG A 177 -9.37 -13.24 16.05
N ALA A 178 -8.72 -12.16 16.49
CA ALA A 178 -7.29 -12.18 16.76
C ALA A 178 -6.96 -13.30 17.77
N ASN A 179 -5.96 -14.13 17.46
CA ASN A 179 -5.54 -15.26 18.31
C ASN A 179 -6.63 -16.34 18.55
N HIS A 180 -7.63 -16.43 17.68
CA HIS A 180 -8.71 -17.43 17.73
C HIS A 180 -8.74 -18.29 16.46
N LEU A 181 -9.36 -19.46 16.55
CA LEU A 181 -9.65 -20.33 15.41
C LEU A 181 -11.00 -19.97 14.79
N LEU A 182 -11.12 -20.10 13.47
CA LEU A 182 -12.40 -20.04 12.78
C LEU A 182 -13.16 -21.35 13.01
N ALA A 183 -14.38 -21.25 13.54
CA ALA A 183 -15.29 -22.36 13.77
C ALA A 183 -16.73 -21.97 13.38
N PHE A 184 -17.70 -22.86 13.61
CA PHE A 184 -19.11 -22.63 13.30
C PHE A 184 -19.99 -22.92 14.52
N ASN A 185 -21.02 -22.09 14.76
CA ASN A 185 -21.99 -22.32 15.82
C ASN A 185 -23.07 -23.36 15.41
N SER A 186 -24.06 -23.61 16.27
CA SER A 186 -25.15 -24.56 16.00
C SER A 186 -26.07 -24.17 14.82
N GLU A 187 -25.97 -22.93 14.33
CA GLU A 187 -26.71 -22.42 13.17
C GLU A 187 -25.84 -22.40 11.89
N GLY A 188 -24.59 -22.86 11.97
CA GLY A 188 -23.63 -22.83 10.85
C GLY A 188 -22.97 -21.47 10.60
N ASN A 189 -23.17 -20.48 11.49
CA ASN A 189 -22.57 -19.16 11.35
C ASN A 189 -21.09 -19.18 11.79
N PRO A 190 -20.18 -18.47 11.08
CA PRO A 190 -18.78 -18.41 11.45
C PRO A 190 -18.59 -17.70 12.80
N ILE A 191 -17.84 -18.33 13.69
CA ILE A 191 -17.47 -17.81 15.01
C ILE A 191 -15.96 -17.92 15.21
N ALA A 192 -15.45 -17.11 16.14
CA ALA A 192 -14.07 -17.19 16.61
C ALA A 192 -14.08 -17.94 17.94
N VAL A 193 -13.31 -19.02 18.02
CA VAL A 193 -13.21 -19.84 19.24
C VAL A 193 -11.78 -19.90 19.72
N LEU A 194 -11.60 -19.98 21.04
CA LEU A 194 -10.30 -20.25 21.60
C LEU A 194 -9.78 -21.59 21.05
N PRO A 195 -8.48 -21.70 20.72
CA PRO A 195 -7.89 -22.99 20.46
C PRO A 195 -8.10 -23.91 21.69
N ALA A 196 -8.30 -25.21 21.46
CA ALA A 196 -8.52 -26.14 22.56
C ALA A 196 -7.32 -26.10 23.52
N SER A 197 -7.60 -26.07 24.83
CA SER A 197 -6.54 -25.99 25.84
C SER A 197 -5.59 -27.19 25.74
N GLY A 198 -4.28 -26.92 25.69
CA GLY A 198 -3.22 -27.91 25.49
C GLY A 198 -3.05 -28.37 24.03
N SER A 199 -3.76 -27.79 23.06
CA SER A 199 -3.56 -28.09 21.64
C SER A 199 -2.26 -27.46 21.12
N ALA A 200 -1.65 -28.08 20.10
CA ALA A 200 -0.50 -27.50 19.43
C ALA A 200 -0.79 -26.09 18.85
N SER A 201 -2.04 -25.84 18.44
CA SER A 201 -2.47 -24.52 17.96
C SER A 201 -2.44 -23.44 19.05
N GLU A 202 -2.91 -23.74 20.26
CA GLU A 202 -2.84 -22.81 21.40
C GLU A 202 -1.38 -22.49 21.74
N VAL A 203 -0.54 -23.52 21.89
CA VAL A 203 0.88 -23.35 22.22
C VAL A 203 1.62 -22.51 21.17
N LEU A 204 1.34 -22.71 19.88
CA LEU A 204 1.96 -21.93 18.80
C LEU A 204 1.48 -20.46 18.78
N ILE A 205 0.19 -20.22 19.06
CA ILE A 205 -0.35 -18.85 19.18
C ILE A 205 0.27 -18.15 20.39
N ASP A 206 0.35 -18.83 21.53
CA ASP A 206 0.92 -18.31 22.76
C ASP A 206 2.43 -18.04 22.64
N LEU A 207 3.20 -18.91 21.99
CA LEU A 207 4.63 -18.70 21.73
C LEU A 207 4.90 -17.57 20.72
N ALA A 208 3.97 -17.30 19.81
CA ALA A 208 4.11 -16.21 18.84
C ALA A 208 3.68 -14.84 19.38
N SER A 209 2.98 -14.81 20.52
CA SER A 209 2.45 -13.60 21.14
C SER A 209 3.54 -12.82 21.91
N SER A 210 3.46 -11.49 21.88
CA SER A 210 4.29 -10.58 22.69
C SER A 210 3.58 -10.07 23.95
N GLU A 211 2.39 -10.59 24.26
CA GLU A 211 1.65 -10.22 25.47
C GLU A 211 2.35 -10.71 26.74
N ASP A 212 2.10 -10.03 27.87
CA ASP A 212 2.69 -10.38 29.16
C ASP A 212 2.41 -11.85 29.55
N GLY A 213 3.47 -12.58 29.90
CA GLY A 213 3.40 -14.00 30.27
C GLY A 213 3.30 -14.98 29.09
N LYS A 214 3.38 -14.48 27.84
CA LYS A 214 3.41 -15.27 26.60
C LYS A 214 4.79 -15.19 25.94
N GLY A 215 4.93 -15.78 24.75
CA GLY A 215 6.19 -15.73 24.00
C GLY A 215 7.36 -16.37 24.74
N ASP A 216 8.42 -15.60 24.95
CA ASP A 216 9.64 -16.06 25.63
C ASP A 216 9.43 -16.36 27.13
N ALA A 217 8.33 -15.89 27.75
CA ALA A 217 7.98 -16.26 29.11
C ALA A 217 7.53 -17.72 29.25
N LEU A 218 7.14 -18.36 28.15
CA LEU A 218 6.75 -19.77 28.11
C LEU A 218 7.92 -20.71 27.85
N VAL A 219 9.10 -20.16 27.54
CA VAL A 219 10.30 -20.93 27.23
C VAL A 219 11.13 -21.08 28.50
N ALA A 220 11.21 -22.28 29.05
CA ALA A 220 12.04 -22.56 30.21
C ALA A 220 13.53 -22.62 29.85
N VAL A 221 14.37 -22.05 30.71
CA VAL A 221 15.83 -22.08 30.64
C VAL A 221 16.39 -22.62 31.96
N LYS A 222 17.31 -23.57 31.87
CA LYS A 222 18.08 -24.06 33.02
C LYS A 222 19.55 -24.22 32.63
N GLN A 223 20.42 -23.54 33.36
CA GLN A 223 21.86 -23.62 33.12
C GLN A 223 22.39 -25.04 33.42
N PRO A 224 23.41 -25.54 32.70
CA PRO A 224 23.90 -26.91 32.82
C PRO A 224 24.81 -27.13 34.05
N PHE A 225 24.73 -26.26 35.06
CA PHE A 225 25.57 -26.31 36.26
C PHE A 225 24.79 -26.87 37.46
N THR A 226 25.45 -27.69 38.29
CA THR A 226 24.88 -28.22 39.53
C THR A 226 24.40 -27.08 40.43
N GLY A 227 23.13 -27.14 40.85
CA GLY A 227 22.50 -26.11 41.69
C GLY A 227 21.76 -25.01 40.93
N ALA A 228 21.80 -24.98 39.59
CA ALA A 228 21.05 -24.00 38.80
C ALA A 228 19.53 -24.18 38.93
N ALA A 229 18.82 -23.11 39.29
CA ALA A 229 17.36 -23.05 39.26
C ALA A 229 16.86 -22.87 37.82
N ALA A 230 15.69 -23.46 37.51
CA ALA A 230 14.99 -23.18 36.26
C ALA A 230 14.37 -21.78 36.31
N ARG A 231 14.42 -21.07 35.19
CA ARG A 231 13.82 -19.74 34.96
C ARG A 231 13.15 -19.70 33.60
N THR A 232 12.47 -18.61 33.25
CA THR A 232 12.00 -18.38 31.88
C THR A 232 13.09 -17.67 31.06
N GLN A 233 13.02 -17.77 29.73
CA GLN A 233 13.88 -16.99 28.82
C GLN A 233 13.62 -15.49 29.02
N HIS A 234 12.36 -15.11 29.25
CA HIS A 234 11.95 -13.75 29.58
C HIS A 234 12.65 -13.19 30.83
N ASP A 235 12.65 -13.93 31.93
CA ASP A 235 13.35 -13.52 33.15
C ASP A 235 14.85 -13.40 32.91
N LYS A 236 15.43 -14.31 32.10
CA LYS A 236 16.86 -14.29 31.78
C LYS A 236 17.24 -13.07 30.94
N ASN A 237 16.39 -12.68 29.99
CA ASN A 237 16.59 -11.51 29.14
C ASN A 237 16.52 -10.21 29.97
N LYS A 238 15.70 -10.16 31.03
CA LYS A 238 15.54 -8.99 31.91
C LYS A 238 16.67 -8.77 32.94
N ASP A 239 17.61 -9.71 33.08
CA ASP A 239 18.73 -9.58 34.05
C ASP A 239 19.58 -8.32 33.79
N VAL A 240 19.65 -7.85 32.54
CA VAL A 240 20.34 -6.62 32.11
C VAL A 240 19.44 -5.87 31.15
N ILE A 241 19.26 -4.57 31.38
CA ILE A 241 18.40 -3.74 30.54
C ILE A 241 19.22 -3.16 29.38
N ASN A 242 18.91 -3.55 28.15
CA ASN A 242 19.55 -3.01 26.95
C ASN A 242 18.78 -1.80 26.42
N VAL A 243 19.46 -0.68 26.19
CA VAL A 243 18.82 0.54 25.66
C VAL A 243 18.14 0.36 24.30
N LYS A 244 18.60 -0.61 23.49
CA LYS A 244 17.98 -0.91 22.18
C LYS A 244 16.61 -1.55 22.32
N ASP A 245 16.33 -2.23 23.42
CA ASP A 245 15.00 -2.78 23.72
C ASP A 245 13.96 -1.67 23.92
N PHE A 246 14.43 -0.45 24.20
CA PHE A 246 13.63 0.76 24.36
C PHE A 246 13.67 1.66 23.12
N GLY A 247 14.20 1.20 21.98
CA GLY A 247 14.17 1.92 20.72
C GLY A 247 15.39 2.83 20.44
N ALA A 248 16.50 2.66 21.16
CA ALA A 248 17.73 3.39 20.85
C ALA A 248 18.29 2.93 19.49
N ARG A 249 18.68 3.87 18.63
CA ARG A 249 19.27 3.59 17.31
C ARG A 249 20.77 3.44 17.39
N GLY A 250 21.45 4.43 17.99
CA GLY A 250 22.91 4.42 18.12
C GLY A 250 23.66 4.44 16.79
N ASP A 251 23.10 5.06 15.74
CA ASP A 251 23.66 5.12 14.38
C ASP A 251 24.44 6.41 14.08
N GLY A 252 24.57 7.30 15.05
CA GLY A 252 25.27 8.59 14.94
C GLY A 252 24.47 9.71 14.29
N SER A 253 23.25 9.43 13.84
CA SER A 253 22.36 10.42 13.23
C SER A 253 21.37 10.99 14.23
N ASP A 254 20.88 12.21 13.96
CA ASP A 254 19.88 12.86 14.80
C ASP A 254 18.49 12.40 14.42
N HIS A 255 17.87 11.61 15.30
CA HIS A 255 16.56 11.00 15.08
C HIS A 255 15.55 11.54 16.09
N PRO A 256 14.78 12.61 15.78
CA PRO A 256 13.73 13.10 16.67
C PRO A 256 12.59 12.09 16.80
N LEU A 257 11.89 12.12 17.94
CA LEU A 257 10.69 11.31 18.19
C LEU A 257 9.59 11.54 17.14
N GLY A 258 9.53 12.73 16.54
CA GLY A 258 8.56 13.07 15.49
C GLY A 258 8.67 12.21 14.21
N GLU A 259 9.77 11.47 14.01
CA GLU A 259 9.87 10.51 12.90
C GLU A 259 9.02 9.24 13.10
N VAL A 260 8.75 8.88 14.36
CA VAL A 260 8.08 7.63 14.75
C VAL A 260 6.69 7.91 15.34
N PHE A 261 6.54 9.02 16.05
CA PHE A 261 5.33 9.37 16.76
C PHE A 261 4.60 10.55 16.09
N PRO A 262 3.34 10.39 15.67
CA PRO A 262 2.59 11.45 14.99
C PRO A 262 2.19 12.61 15.93
N SER A 263 2.24 12.41 17.25
CA SER A 263 1.93 13.45 18.24
C SER A 263 2.68 13.24 19.55
N LEU A 264 2.83 14.33 20.34
CA LEU A 264 3.44 14.25 21.68
C LEU A 264 2.68 13.28 22.59
N ALA A 265 1.34 13.23 22.50
CA ALA A 265 0.53 12.30 23.28
C ALA A 265 0.85 10.83 22.96
N SER A 266 1.05 10.50 21.67
CA SER A 266 1.46 9.14 21.27
C SER A 266 2.89 8.81 21.71
N ALA A 267 3.80 9.78 21.73
CA ALA A 267 5.15 9.59 22.26
C ALA A 267 5.13 9.39 23.79
N GLN A 268 4.32 10.17 24.51
CA GLN A 268 4.18 10.08 25.97
C GLN A 268 3.49 8.79 26.44
N ALA A 269 2.69 8.14 25.59
CA ALA A 269 2.15 6.81 25.87
C ALA A 269 3.26 5.74 25.98
N VAL A 270 4.38 5.93 25.29
CA VAL A 270 5.54 5.02 25.32
C VAL A 270 6.63 5.53 26.27
N TYR A 271 6.91 6.83 26.23
CA TYR A 271 7.93 7.50 27.04
C TYR A 271 7.30 8.64 27.86
N PRO A 272 6.71 8.37 29.04
CA PRO A 272 5.91 9.36 29.77
C PRO A 272 6.63 10.67 30.17
N PHE A 273 7.95 10.66 30.19
CA PHE A 273 8.81 11.79 30.59
C PHE A 273 9.20 12.73 29.42
N VAL A 274 8.86 12.39 28.17
CA VAL A 274 9.22 13.25 27.03
C VAL A 274 8.33 14.49 26.98
N ALA A 275 8.94 15.63 26.65
CA ALA A 275 8.32 16.94 26.64
C ALA A 275 8.17 17.54 25.22
N SER A 276 8.88 16.99 24.23
CA SER A 276 8.82 17.47 22.85
C SER A 276 9.14 16.37 21.85
N LEU A 277 8.49 16.41 20.68
CA LEU A 277 8.82 15.54 19.54
C LEU A 277 10.19 15.82 18.93
N SER A 278 10.81 16.97 19.26
CA SER A 278 12.19 17.28 18.86
C SER A 278 13.24 16.54 19.70
N GLN A 279 12.85 15.94 20.83
CA GLN A 279 13.78 15.14 21.62
C GLN A 279 14.17 13.88 20.84
N THR A 280 15.43 13.44 20.99
CA THR A 280 15.92 12.31 20.20
C THR A 280 15.38 10.97 20.70
N GLN A 281 15.24 10.03 19.78
CA GLN A 281 14.89 8.63 20.05
C GLN A 281 15.92 7.98 20.98
N ASP A 282 17.22 8.24 20.80
CA ASP A 282 18.27 7.74 21.68
C ASP A 282 18.14 8.28 23.12
N TYR A 283 17.84 9.57 23.29
CA TYR A 283 17.58 10.13 24.62
C TYR A 283 16.40 9.42 25.31
N ALA A 284 15.28 9.31 24.59
CA ALA A 284 14.08 8.69 25.14
C ALA A 284 14.32 7.22 25.50
N ALA A 285 14.99 6.47 24.63
CA ALA A 285 15.30 5.07 24.88
C ALA A 285 16.26 4.87 26.06
N ILE A 286 17.34 5.65 26.14
CA ILE A 286 18.30 5.56 27.25
C ILE A 286 17.63 5.93 28.57
N GLN A 287 16.86 7.02 28.60
CA GLN A 287 16.15 7.42 29.82
C GLN A 287 15.10 6.38 30.25
N ALA A 288 14.39 5.78 29.29
CA ALA A 288 13.42 4.72 29.58
C ALA A 288 14.09 3.46 30.14
N ALA A 289 15.24 3.06 29.59
CA ALA A 289 16.05 1.97 30.11
C ALA A 289 16.52 2.23 31.56
N ILE A 290 16.98 3.45 31.86
CA ILE A 290 17.37 3.85 33.23
C ILE A 290 16.19 3.77 34.19
N ASN A 291 15.01 4.22 33.76
CA ASN A 291 13.79 4.16 34.55
C ASN A 291 13.37 2.70 34.80
N ALA A 292 13.44 1.83 33.79
CA ALA A 292 13.09 0.43 33.91
C ALA A 292 14.06 -0.33 34.83
N ALA A 293 15.38 -0.11 34.66
CA ALA A 293 16.41 -0.73 35.47
C ALA A 293 16.25 -0.42 36.97
N LYS A 294 15.79 0.79 37.31
CA LYS A 294 15.48 1.18 38.69
C LYS A 294 14.40 0.30 39.33
N THR A 295 13.40 -0.14 38.55
CA THR A 295 12.27 -0.92 39.10
C THR A 295 12.65 -2.34 39.49
N ILE A 296 13.69 -2.90 38.86
CA ILE A 296 14.13 -4.28 39.07
C ILE A 296 15.56 -4.40 39.63
N ASN A 297 16.22 -3.27 39.94
CA ASN A 297 17.61 -3.20 40.37
C ASN A 297 18.60 -3.86 39.39
N ALA A 298 18.37 -3.68 38.09
CA ALA A 298 19.23 -4.21 37.04
C ALA A 298 20.30 -3.20 36.59
N ALA A 299 21.33 -3.70 35.92
CA ALA A 299 22.27 -2.84 35.21
C ALA A 299 21.69 -2.36 33.87
N VAL A 300 22.10 -1.17 33.43
CA VAL A 300 21.82 -0.66 32.09
C VAL A 300 23.01 -0.93 31.18
N PHE A 301 22.76 -1.65 30.09
CA PHE A 301 23.73 -1.91 29.04
C PHE A 301 23.45 -1.03 27.82
N ILE A 302 24.49 -0.34 27.36
CA ILE A 302 24.46 0.45 26.13
C ILE A 302 25.39 -0.22 25.11
N PRO A 303 24.87 -0.98 24.12
CA PRO A 303 25.70 -1.62 23.11
C PRO A 303 26.56 -0.62 22.33
N SER A 304 27.56 -1.09 21.59
CA SER A 304 28.33 -0.24 20.67
C SER A 304 27.42 0.52 19.71
N GLY A 305 27.69 1.80 19.55
CA GLY A 305 26.87 2.73 18.79
C GLY A 305 27.17 4.18 19.16
N GLN A 306 26.75 5.10 18.29
CA GLN A 306 26.82 6.54 18.49
C GLN A 306 25.41 7.06 18.78
N TYR A 307 25.13 7.34 20.06
CA TYR A 307 23.80 7.69 20.55
C TYR A 307 23.70 9.21 20.68
N VAL A 308 22.87 9.86 19.87
CA VAL A 308 22.75 11.31 19.83
C VAL A 308 21.68 11.77 20.81
N VAL A 309 22.03 12.56 21.82
CA VAL A 309 21.10 13.01 22.87
C VAL A 309 21.05 14.52 22.97
N ASN A 310 19.85 15.11 22.91
CA ASN A 310 19.65 16.57 22.98
C ASN A 310 18.91 17.01 24.25
N SER A 311 18.76 16.11 25.22
CA SER A 311 18.17 16.36 26.54
C SER A 311 18.97 15.62 27.59
N THR A 312 18.99 16.14 28.82
CA THR A 312 19.72 15.54 29.95
C THR A 312 19.20 14.16 30.26
N ILE A 313 20.08 13.16 30.21
CA ILE A 313 19.83 11.84 30.76
C ILE A 313 19.99 11.93 32.28
N LEU A 314 18.95 11.59 33.02
CA LEU A 314 18.89 11.68 34.47
C LEU A 314 18.82 10.29 35.11
N ALA A 315 19.76 10.00 36.01
CA ALA A 315 19.64 8.93 36.99
C ALA A 315 19.47 9.56 38.38
N ASP A 316 18.32 9.33 39.01
CA ASP A 316 17.99 9.78 40.36
C ASP A 316 18.33 8.73 41.44
N TYR A 317 19.28 7.84 41.11
CA TYR A 317 19.81 6.76 41.95
C TYR A 317 21.24 6.41 41.53
N ALA A 318 21.96 5.65 42.36
CA ALA A 318 23.28 5.11 42.06
C ALA A 318 23.13 3.99 41.03
N ILE A 319 23.25 4.36 39.75
CA ILE A 319 23.08 3.45 38.63
C ILE A 319 24.30 2.52 38.44
N SER A 320 24.05 1.31 37.94
CA SER A 320 25.08 0.48 37.30
C SER A 320 24.87 0.54 35.79
N MET A 321 25.76 1.22 35.08
CA MET A 321 25.67 1.44 33.65
C MET A 321 26.99 1.08 32.97
N TYR A 322 26.92 0.33 31.87
CA TYR A 322 28.12 -0.03 31.12
C TYR A 322 27.89 -0.08 29.60
N GLY A 323 28.97 0.16 28.85
CA GLY A 323 29.01 0.00 27.40
C GLY A 323 30.04 -1.02 26.94
N GLU A 324 30.44 -0.93 25.67
CA GLU A 324 31.44 -1.80 25.01
C GLU A 324 32.72 -1.04 24.64
N GLY A 325 33.08 -0.04 25.45
CA GLY A 325 34.32 0.74 25.39
C GLY A 325 34.10 2.17 24.92
N GLY A 326 34.49 3.16 25.73
CA GLY A 326 34.33 4.59 25.39
C GLY A 326 35.28 5.12 24.31
N GLN A 327 36.40 4.45 24.10
CA GLN A 327 37.29 4.72 22.96
C GLN A 327 37.13 3.67 21.86
N GLY A 328 36.27 2.67 22.08
CA GLY A 328 36.08 1.54 21.20
C GLY A 328 37.34 0.72 20.90
N LEU A 329 37.16 -0.41 20.22
CA LEU A 329 38.23 -0.98 19.41
C LEU A 329 38.57 0.07 18.34
N ARG A 330 39.68 0.79 18.49
CA ARG A 330 40.20 1.63 17.40
C ARG A 330 40.47 0.71 16.22
N ASP A 331 39.63 0.79 15.19
CA ASP A 331 39.91 0.10 13.95
C ASP A 331 41.22 0.67 13.37
N VAL A 332 42.04 -0.20 12.78
CA VAL A 332 43.31 0.15 12.13
C VAL A 332 43.10 0.83 10.78
N SER A 333 41.85 1.14 10.42
CA SER A 333 41.45 1.71 9.13
C SER A 333 41.72 3.21 8.96
N ALA A 334 42.49 3.86 9.86
CA ALA A 334 42.86 5.25 9.67
C ALA A 334 43.92 5.36 8.55
N GLU A 335 43.53 5.87 7.39
CA GLU A 335 44.43 6.05 6.24
C GLU A 335 45.38 7.26 6.39
N ASN A 336 45.20 8.09 7.42
CA ASN A 336 45.94 9.35 7.65
C ASN A 336 46.24 9.59 9.15
N HIS A 337 46.94 10.70 9.48
CA HIS A 337 47.10 11.26 10.85
C HIS A 337 45.77 11.77 11.46
N SER A 338 44.68 11.03 11.26
CA SER A 338 43.37 11.31 11.82
C SER A 338 43.08 10.32 12.95
N PRO A 339 42.29 10.70 13.97
CA PRO A 339 41.84 9.73 14.97
C PRO A 339 41.13 8.54 14.32
N SER A 340 41.46 7.31 14.73
CA SER A 340 40.76 6.11 14.29
C SER A 340 39.25 6.21 14.55
N PRO A 341 38.40 5.67 13.65
CA PRO A 341 36.96 5.58 13.90
C PRO A 341 36.69 4.82 15.20
N VAL A 342 35.85 5.38 16.06
CA VAL A 342 35.51 4.76 17.35
C VAL A 342 34.47 3.67 17.12
N ARG A 343 34.84 2.41 17.42
CA ARG A 343 33.91 1.28 17.50
C ARG A 343 33.62 0.93 18.95
N GLY A 344 32.65 1.60 19.56
CA GLY A 344 32.28 1.42 20.96
C GLY A 344 31.04 2.21 21.32
N THR A 345 30.78 2.34 22.61
CA THR A 345 29.60 3.07 23.12
C THR A 345 29.92 4.55 23.27
N VAL A 346 29.30 5.40 22.46
CA VAL A 346 29.50 6.85 22.50
C VAL A 346 28.16 7.56 22.65
N ILE A 347 28.02 8.40 23.68
CA ILE A 347 26.89 9.31 23.84
C ILE A 347 27.32 10.67 23.30
N ILE A 348 26.72 11.12 22.20
CA ILE A 348 26.99 12.41 21.57
C ILE A 348 25.99 13.43 22.13
N SER A 349 26.49 14.36 22.93
CA SER A 349 25.72 15.47 23.48
C SER A 349 25.37 16.48 22.40
N LYS A 350 24.10 16.85 22.33
CA LYS A 350 23.56 18.07 21.73
C LYS A 350 22.78 18.88 22.77
N VAL A 351 23.08 18.65 24.05
CA VAL A 351 22.42 19.35 25.16
C VAL A 351 22.94 20.79 25.19
N VAL A 352 22.09 21.75 24.84
CA VAL A 352 22.51 23.16 24.72
C VAL A 352 22.78 23.82 26.08
N SER A 353 22.07 23.39 27.12
CA SER A 353 22.23 23.87 28.49
C SER A 353 21.95 22.73 29.46
N GLY A 354 22.85 22.52 30.42
CA GLY A 354 22.74 21.48 31.43
C GLY A 354 23.82 20.40 31.29
N ARG A 355 23.46 19.18 31.70
CA ARG A 355 24.35 18.02 31.80
C ARG A 355 23.92 16.95 30.80
N THR A 356 24.84 16.32 30.07
CA THR A 356 24.51 15.22 29.15
C THR A 356 24.03 14.02 29.94
N LEU A 357 24.84 13.55 30.90
CA LEU A 357 24.47 12.52 31.87
C LEU A 357 24.59 13.08 33.28
N SER A 358 23.47 13.09 34.02
CA SER A 358 23.38 13.59 35.38
C SER A 358 22.94 12.48 36.33
N ILE A 359 23.81 12.15 37.28
CA ILE A 359 23.56 11.17 38.34
C ILE A 359 23.48 11.95 39.64
N SER A 360 22.26 12.30 40.03
CA SER A 360 21.99 13.22 41.13
C SER A 360 20.70 12.84 41.85
N PRO A 361 20.72 11.75 42.64
CA PRO A 361 19.61 11.38 43.51
C PRO A 361 19.29 12.51 44.52
N ALA A 362 18.02 12.64 44.87
CA ALA A 362 17.56 13.60 45.88
C ALA A 362 17.98 13.22 47.32
N LYS A 363 18.23 11.94 47.56
CA LYS A 363 18.75 11.38 48.82
C LYS A 363 20.05 10.63 48.54
N TYR A 364 20.95 10.57 49.51
CA TYR A 364 22.20 9.85 49.36
C TYR A 364 21.99 8.37 49.03
N CYS A 365 22.72 7.88 48.04
CA CYS A 365 22.76 6.46 47.70
C CYS A 365 24.19 6.02 47.35
N PHE A 366 24.48 4.73 47.48
CA PHE A 366 25.83 4.16 47.38
C PHE A 366 25.87 3.11 46.28
N GLY A 367 27.05 2.87 45.69
CA GLY A 367 27.27 1.77 44.73
C GLY A 367 27.21 2.15 43.25
N LEU A 368 27.52 3.41 42.90
CA LEU A 368 27.57 3.86 41.51
C LEU A 368 28.62 3.08 40.70
N THR A 369 28.22 2.48 39.58
CA THR A 369 29.14 1.84 38.64
C THR A 369 28.93 2.39 37.23
N LEU A 370 29.97 2.99 36.66
CA LEU A 370 30.00 3.49 35.28
C LEU A 370 31.19 2.88 34.56
N ARG A 371 30.96 2.13 33.48
CA ARG A 371 32.05 1.45 32.77
C ARG A 371 31.97 1.53 31.26
N ASP A 372 33.13 1.71 30.63
CA ASP A 372 33.33 1.36 29.22
C ASP A 372 32.40 2.12 28.23
N PHE A 373 32.25 3.44 28.37
CA PHE A 373 31.55 4.28 27.38
C PHE A 373 32.15 5.69 27.30
N ALA A 374 31.83 6.43 26.24
CA ALA A 374 32.22 7.82 26.06
C ALA A 374 31.03 8.76 26.11
N ILE A 375 31.31 9.99 26.52
CA ILE A 375 30.43 11.13 26.36
C ILE A 375 31.21 12.19 25.57
N TRP A 376 30.69 12.57 24.41
CA TRP A 376 31.28 13.57 23.53
C TRP A 376 30.40 14.81 23.46
N GLY A 377 30.97 15.95 23.78
CA GLY A 377 30.35 17.26 23.59
C GLY A 377 30.44 17.74 22.15
N VAL A 378 29.92 18.94 21.91
CA VAL A 378 30.15 19.69 20.67
C VAL A 378 31.12 20.83 20.97
N GLU A 379 32.17 20.95 20.17
CA GLU A 379 33.16 22.01 20.31
C GLU A 379 32.47 23.39 20.25
N GLY A 380 32.69 24.21 21.28
CA GLY A 380 32.07 25.54 21.41
C GLY A 380 30.72 25.59 22.13
N GLN A 381 30.13 24.47 22.55
CA GLN A 381 28.93 24.47 23.40
C GLN A 381 29.26 24.54 24.90
N CYS A 382 28.44 25.24 25.68
CA CYS A 382 28.62 25.43 27.12
C CYS A 382 27.81 24.38 27.91
N ASP A 383 28.10 23.11 27.69
CA ASP A 383 27.46 21.97 28.36
C ASP A 383 28.40 21.23 29.32
N VAL A 384 27.81 20.39 30.18
CA VAL A 384 28.54 19.52 31.11
C VAL A 384 28.39 18.07 30.67
N GLY A 385 29.49 17.34 30.48
CA GLY A 385 29.42 15.96 30.00
C GLY A 385 28.83 15.01 31.04
N LEU A 386 29.52 14.85 32.16
CA LEU A 386 29.12 13.98 33.26
C LEU A 386 28.99 14.78 34.54
N HIS A 387 27.83 14.68 35.20
CA HIS A 387 27.64 15.17 36.54
C HIS A 387 27.33 14.05 37.53
N ILE A 388 28.05 14.05 38.64
CA ILE A 388 27.89 13.09 39.73
C ILE A 388 27.74 13.87 41.03
N ALA A 389 26.61 13.70 41.72
CA ALA A 389 26.39 14.29 43.04
C ALA A 389 25.51 13.41 43.91
N ASN A 390 25.60 13.56 45.24
CA ASN A 390 24.78 12.84 46.22
C ASN A 390 24.89 11.30 46.12
N VAL A 391 26.04 10.81 45.64
CA VAL A 391 26.36 9.39 45.60
C VAL A 391 27.60 9.10 46.44
N GLY A 392 27.64 7.95 47.11
CA GLY A 392 28.82 7.48 47.83
C GLY A 392 29.68 6.54 46.98
N TRP A 393 31.01 6.61 47.15
CA TRP A 393 31.99 6.03 46.23
C TRP A 393 32.24 4.52 46.39
N MET A 394 31.26 3.76 46.86
CA MET A 394 31.34 2.30 47.02
C MET A 394 31.27 1.50 45.70
N GLY A 395 31.64 2.10 44.57
CA GLY A 395 31.53 1.50 43.24
C GLY A 395 32.70 1.87 42.32
N ILE A 396 32.53 1.74 41.01
CA ILE A 396 33.64 1.85 40.03
C ILE A 396 33.27 2.80 38.90
N VAL A 397 34.11 3.82 38.66
CA VAL A 397 34.11 4.57 37.39
C VAL A 397 35.37 4.19 36.63
N SER A 398 35.24 3.43 35.53
CA SER A 398 36.38 2.87 34.80
C SER A 398 36.14 2.89 33.29
N GLY A 399 37.14 3.28 32.50
CA GLY A 399 37.00 3.29 31.03
C GLY A 399 35.95 4.29 30.51
N VAL A 400 35.58 5.30 31.31
CA VAL A 400 34.69 6.39 30.91
C VAL A 400 35.51 7.52 30.31
N ASN A 401 35.22 7.88 29.06
CA ASN A 401 35.93 8.92 28.32
C ASN A 401 35.02 10.14 28.13
N ILE A 402 35.50 11.33 28.49
CA ILE A 402 34.74 12.57 28.33
C ILE A 402 35.57 13.54 27.50
N GLN A 403 35.06 13.95 26.34
CA GLN A 403 35.80 14.77 25.38
C GLN A 403 34.89 15.83 24.73
N HIS A 404 35.50 16.85 24.13
CA HIS A 404 34.80 17.91 23.38
C HIS A 404 33.85 18.80 24.21
N PHE A 405 34.09 18.91 25.52
CA PHE A 405 33.43 19.88 26.41
C PHE A 405 34.40 21.03 26.73
N PRO A 406 34.23 22.22 26.14
CA PRO A 406 35.21 23.31 26.26
C PRO A 406 35.29 23.90 27.68
N ASN A 407 34.24 23.76 28.50
CA ASN A 407 34.18 24.36 29.84
C ASN A 407 34.29 23.31 30.95
N GLN A 408 33.35 22.36 31.02
CA GLN A 408 33.20 21.45 32.16
C GLN A 408 32.85 20.04 31.70
N GLY A 409 33.85 19.23 31.32
CA GLY A 409 33.60 17.82 30.96
C GLY A 409 33.03 16.99 32.11
N LEU A 410 33.60 17.14 33.32
CA LEU A 410 33.22 16.40 34.52
C LEU A 410 32.91 17.38 35.66
N ASP A 411 31.72 17.25 36.23
CA ASP A 411 31.26 18.01 37.40
C ASP A 411 30.98 17.04 38.55
N ILE A 412 31.79 17.13 39.60
CA ILE A 412 31.64 16.33 40.81
C ILE A 412 31.07 17.22 41.92
N GLY A 413 29.82 16.97 42.29
CA GLY A 413 29.17 17.57 43.45
C GLY A 413 29.60 16.90 44.76
N TYR A 414 28.75 17.01 45.79
CA TYR A 414 29.05 16.38 47.08
C TYR A 414 29.05 14.86 46.97
N ILE A 415 30.23 14.26 47.19
CA ILE A 415 30.43 12.82 47.37
C ILE A 415 30.61 12.57 48.86
N GLN A 416 29.82 11.64 49.41
CA GLN A 416 29.95 11.24 50.80
C GLN A 416 31.03 10.15 50.93
N ASP A 417 32.02 10.40 51.79
CA ASP A 417 32.94 9.38 52.30
C ASP A 417 32.18 8.49 53.29
N THR A 418 32.33 7.18 53.18
CA THR A 418 31.65 6.20 54.04
C THR A 418 32.21 6.19 55.45
#